data_AF-A0A951B7U1-F1
#
_entry.id   AF-A0A951B7U1-F1
#
_cell.length_a   1.000
_cell.length_b   1.000
_cell.length_c   1.000
_cell.angle_alpha   90.00
_cell.angle_beta   90.00
_cell.angle_gamma   90.00
#
_symmetry.space_group_name_H-M   'P 1'
#
loop_
_entity.id
_entity.type
_entity.pdbx_description
1 polymer ?
#
loop_
_entity_poly.entity_id
_entity_poly.type
_entity_poly.pdbx_seq_one_letter_code
_entity_poly.pdbx_strand_id
1 'polypeptide(L)'
;MSLADPVAPPAEQVPAFVAPYAPPDDAIAAELLASAWLPRGNEARIDARARQLIEAIRSRSGGFGGIEDVLHEYSLSTKEGLALMVLAEALLRVSDAATADQLIEDKLAAADWAHHATKSDTLLVTASAWALGISARIIQPGETPEGVLAALAKRLGTPAVRGATRRAMRLMGSHFVLGQTIEEALSRAGSGTGRLYRYSFDMLGEGSRTAVDAERYFASYANAINAIGRAAGNAPLPGRPGISVKLSALHPRYEAISRERVLRELVPRVVDLARRAKGFDLNFTVDAEEADRLELSLDVIAAAVADRSLAGWEGFGLAIQAYQKRARGVIDFVLDLAERHDRRFMVRLVKGAYWDTEVKRAQERGLDDYPVFTRKAMTDLCYMACVRQLLAARPLLYPQFATHNALTVARIV
;
A
#
# COMPACT_ATOMS: atom_id res chain seq x y z
N MET A 1 -57.22 -19.60 3.99
CA MET A 1 -56.52 -18.64 3.11
C MET A 1 -55.33 -18.11 3.89
N SER A 2 -54.13 -18.64 3.61
CA SER A 2 -52.89 -18.12 4.16
C SER A 2 -52.53 -16.86 3.36
N LEU A 3 -52.48 -15.72 4.04
CA LEU A 3 -51.97 -14.48 3.45
C LEU A 3 -50.45 -14.63 3.40
N ALA A 4 -49.94 -14.90 2.19
CA ALA A 4 -48.51 -14.88 1.92
C ALA A 4 -47.99 -13.47 2.22
N ASP A 5 -46.94 -13.38 3.04
CA ASP A 5 -46.21 -12.14 3.27
C ASP A 5 -45.77 -11.54 1.92
N PRO A 6 -45.82 -10.21 1.76
CA PRO A 6 -45.36 -9.57 0.54
C PRO A 6 -43.87 -9.87 0.33
N VAL A 7 -43.57 -10.58 -0.75
CA VAL A 7 -42.21 -10.80 -1.25
C VAL A 7 -41.58 -9.42 -1.43
N ALA A 8 -40.56 -9.12 -0.62
CA ALA A 8 -39.79 -7.90 -0.78
C ALA A 8 -39.35 -7.76 -2.24
N PRO A 9 -39.45 -6.57 -2.85
CA PRO A 9 -38.98 -6.37 -4.21
C PRO A 9 -37.52 -6.86 -4.30
N PRO A 10 -37.14 -7.53 -5.40
CA PRO A 10 -35.75 -7.93 -5.60
C PRO A 10 -34.87 -6.69 -5.44
N ALA A 11 -33.82 -6.80 -4.62
CA ALA A 11 -32.86 -5.72 -4.45
C ALA A 11 -32.41 -5.26 -5.84
N GLU A 12 -32.58 -3.97 -6.13
CA GLU A 12 -32.16 -3.38 -7.40
C GLU A 12 -30.70 -3.77 -7.63
N GLN A 13 -30.43 -4.53 -8.70
CA GLN A 13 -29.10 -5.05 -8.96
C GLN A 13 -28.19 -3.86 -9.25
N VAL A 14 -27.18 -3.63 -8.40
CA VAL A 14 -26.13 -2.66 -8.68
C VAL A 14 -25.48 -3.06 -10.01
N PRO A 15 -25.46 -2.18 -11.02
CA PRO A 15 -24.83 -2.52 -12.29
C PRO A 15 -23.34 -2.78 -12.04
N ALA A 16 -22.76 -3.78 -12.72
CA ALA A 16 -21.33 -4.04 -12.60
C ALA A 16 -20.53 -2.81 -13.03
N PHE A 17 -19.41 -2.54 -12.36
CA PHE A 17 -18.52 -1.45 -12.75
C PHE A 17 -17.91 -1.76 -14.11
N VAL A 18 -18.14 -0.89 -15.09
CA VAL A 18 -17.56 -0.99 -16.43
C VAL A 18 -16.95 0.35 -16.81
N ALA A 19 -15.64 0.36 -17.04
CA ALA A 19 -14.92 1.50 -17.56
C ALA A 19 -13.83 1.01 -18.54
N PRO A 20 -13.47 1.79 -19.58
CA PRO A 20 -12.36 1.44 -20.45
C PRO A 20 -11.09 1.14 -19.64
N TYR A 21 -10.48 -0.03 -19.90
CA TYR A 21 -9.37 -0.54 -19.10
C TYR A 21 -8.10 0.32 -19.21
N ALA A 22 -7.73 0.67 -20.45
CA ALA A 22 -6.52 1.42 -20.77
C ALA A 22 -6.80 2.50 -21.83
N PRO A 23 -7.61 3.53 -21.53
CA PRO A 23 -7.84 4.64 -22.46
C PRO A 23 -6.54 5.42 -22.75
N PRO A 24 -6.43 6.14 -23.87
CA PRO A 24 -5.22 6.91 -24.19
C PRO A 24 -4.92 8.00 -23.15
N ASP A 25 -3.65 8.12 -22.72
CA ASP A 25 -3.21 9.11 -21.73
C ASP A 25 -3.50 10.55 -22.16
N ASP A 26 -3.35 10.88 -23.45
CA ASP A 26 -3.47 12.25 -23.97
C ASP A 26 -4.86 12.85 -23.76
N ALA A 27 -5.91 12.05 -23.94
CA ALA A 27 -7.28 12.49 -23.72
C ALA A 27 -7.53 12.82 -22.24
N ILE A 28 -7.03 11.97 -21.34
CA ILE A 28 -7.12 12.20 -19.89
C ILE A 28 -6.26 13.39 -19.48
N ALA A 29 -5.05 13.53 -20.05
CA ALA A 29 -4.14 14.62 -19.74
C ALA A 29 -4.75 15.98 -20.08
N ALA A 30 -5.41 16.11 -21.23
CA ALA A 30 -6.09 17.34 -21.62
C ALA A 30 -7.14 17.76 -20.58
N GLU A 31 -7.96 16.82 -20.12
CA GLU A 31 -8.99 17.07 -19.10
C GLU A 31 -8.38 17.43 -17.73
N LEU A 32 -7.38 16.66 -17.29
CA LEU A 32 -6.73 16.87 -16.00
C LEU A 32 -5.97 18.20 -15.95
N LEU A 33 -5.30 18.59 -17.04
CA LEU A 33 -4.58 19.87 -17.13
C LEU A 33 -5.55 21.05 -17.14
N ALA A 34 -6.65 20.96 -17.89
CA ALA A 34 -7.67 22.01 -17.93
C ALA A 34 -8.27 22.28 -16.54
N SER A 35 -8.48 21.22 -15.75
CA SER A 35 -9.00 21.33 -14.37
C SER A 35 -7.91 21.55 -13.31
N ALA A 36 -6.62 21.53 -13.66
CA ALA A 36 -5.52 21.68 -12.70
C ALA A 36 -5.29 23.12 -12.25
N TRP A 37 -5.84 24.11 -12.97
CA TRP A 37 -5.61 25.53 -12.69
C TRP A 37 -6.05 25.92 -11.27
N LEU A 38 -5.25 26.78 -10.63
CA LEU A 38 -5.54 27.38 -9.33
C LEU A 38 -5.25 28.88 -9.39
N PRO A 39 -6.03 29.72 -8.67
CA PRO A 39 -5.70 31.13 -8.52
C PRO A 39 -4.31 31.33 -7.90
N ARG A 40 -3.58 32.38 -8.31
CA ARG A 40 -2.22 32.67 -7.82
C ARG A 40 -2.12 32.72 -6.28
N GLY A 41 -3.15 33.22 -5.61
CA GLY A 41 -3.20 33.26 -4.15
C GLY A 41 -3.21 31.87 -3.50
N ASN A 42 -3.82 30.88 -4.15
CA ASN A 42 -3.81 29.49 -3.68
C ASN A 42 -2.42 28.88 -3.89
N GLU A 43 -1.82 29.07 -5.07
CA GLU A 43 -0.46 28.57 -5.35
C GLU A 43 0.58 29.10 -4.35
N ALA A 44 0.53 30.38 -3.99
CA ALA A 44 1.43 30.95 -2.99
C ALA A 44 1.26 30.32 -1.59
N ARG A 45 0.02 30.03 -1.18
CA ARG A 45 -0.27 29.35 0.10
C ARG A 45 0.22 27.91 0.09
N ILE A 46 0.02 27.21 -1.02
CA ILE A 46 0.47 25.82 -1.21
C ILE A 46 1.99 25.76 -1.15
N ASP A 47 2.69 26.64 -1.87
CA ASP A 47 4.14 26.72 -1.88
C ASP A 47 4.71 27.01 -0.47
N ALA A 48 4.15 28.00 0.24
CA ALA A 48 4.56 28.31 1.60
C ALA A 48 4.37 27.13 2.56
N ARG A 49 3.21 26.45 2.50
CA ARG A 49 2.92 25.28 3.33
C ARG A 49 3.83 24.10 2.99
N ALA A 50 4.02 23.79 1.71
CA ALA A 50 4.88 22.71 1.25
C ALA A 50 6.33 22.96 1.70
N ARG A 51 6.82 24.20 1.58
CA ARG A 51 8.15 24.60 2.05
C ARG A 51 8.31 24.36 3.55
N GLN A 52 7.36 24.82 4.38
CA GLN A 52 7.41 24.58 5.83
C GLN A 52 7.46 23.09 6.19
N LEU A 53 6.64 22.26 5.53
CA LEU A 53 6.64 20.81 5.75
C LEU A 53 7.99 20.19 5.38
N ILE A 54 8.55 20.57 4.23
CA ILE A 54 9.83 20.05 3.73
C ILE A 54 10.99 20.51 4.62
N GLU A 55 11.00 21.77 5.06
CA GLU A 55 11.99 22.31 5.99
C GLU A 55 11.96 21.56 7.32
N ALA A 56 10.77 21.29 7.88
CA ALA A 56 10.62 20.53 9.12
C ALA A 56 11.05 19.06 8.99
N ILE A 57 10.78 18.43 7.84
CA ILE A 57 11.28 17.08 7.53
C ILE A 57 12.81 17.12 7.47
N ARG A 58 13.39 18.08 6.73
CA ARG A 58 14.84 18.20 6.55
C ARG A 58 15.58 18.55 7.84
N SER A 59 15.03 19.42 8.67
CA SER A 59 15.65 19.84 9.94
C SER A 59 15.67 18.72 11.00
N ARG A 60 14.78 17.73 10.89
CA ARG A 60 14.73 16.55 11.77
C ARG A 60 15.51 15.36 11.22
N SER A 61 16.21 15.51 10.09
CA SER A 61 16.99 14.43 9.45
C SER A 61 18.32 14.12 10.15
N GLY A 62 18.51 14.57 11.39
CA GLY A 62 19.60 14.10 12.25
C GLY A 62 19.23 12.74 12.83
N GLY A 63 19.60 11.67 12.12
CA GLY A 63 19.65 10.30 12.64
C GLY A 63 18.43 9.43 12.33
N PHE A 64 18.56 8.55 11.33
CA PHE A 64 17.95 7.22 11.44
C PHE A 64 18.59 6.54 12.64
N GLY A 65 18.05 6.75 13.84
CA GLY A 65 18.71 6.48 15.13
C GLY A 65 19.12 5.04 15.44
N GLY A 66 19.07 4.12 14.47
CA GLY A 66 19.69 2.80 14.57
C GLY A 66 20.60 2.42 13.38
N ILE A 67 20.62 3.19 12.28
CA ILE A 67 21.60 2.98 11.21
C ILE A 67 22.98 3.45 11.68
N GLU A 68 23.05 4.58 12.39
CA GLU A 68 24.29 5.06 13.00
C GLU A 68 24.86 4.04 14.01
N ASP A 69 24.00 3.37 14.77
CA ASP A 69 24.43 2.29 15.68
C ASP A 69 25.02 1.09 14.94
N VAL A 70 24.43 0.69 13.79
CA VAL A 70 24.98 -0.40 12.95
C VAL A 70 26.30 0.01 12.31
N LEU A 71 26.39 1.26 11.84
CA LEU A 71 27.64 1.80 11.31
C LEU A 71 28.74 1.80 12.38
N HIS A 72 28.41 2.20 13.61
CA HIS A 72 29.36 2.27 14.70
C HIS A 72 29.78 0.87 15.19
N GLU A 73 28.84 -0.04 15.42
CA GLU A 73 29.09 -1.40 15.94
C GLU A 73 30.01 -2.21 15.01
N TYR A 74 29.79 -2.14 13.70
CA TYR A 74 30.59 -2.86 12.71
C TYR A 74 31.72 -1.99 12.12
N SER A 75 31.93 -0.78 12.65
CA SER A 75 32.92 0.18 12.16
C SER A 75 32.85 0.33 10.63
N LEU A 76 31.65 0.53 10.12
CA LEU A 76 31.34 0.69 8.70
C LEU A 76 31.49 2.15 8.33
N SER A 77 32.16 2.39 7.21
CA SER A 77 32.03 3.66 6.49
C SER A 77 30.60 3.86 6.01
N THR A 78 30.22 5.11 5.73
CA THR A 78 28.93 5.45 5.10
C THR A 78 28.67 4.63 3.83
N LYS A 79 29.74 4.31 3.08
CA LYS A 79 29.70 3.56 1.83
C LYS A 79 29.40 2.07 2.06
N GLU A 80 30.07 1.46 3.03
CA GLU A 80 29.84 0.06 3.42
C GLU A 80 28.44 -0.11 4.01
N GLY A 81 27.99 0.83 4.85
CA GLY A 81 26.63 0.80 5.37
C GLY A 81 25.56 0.91 4.28
N LEU A 82 25.80 1.71 3.25
CA LEU A 82 24.87 1.85 2.13
C LEU A 82 24.75 0.56 1.32
N ALA A 83 25.89 -0.07 0.99
CA ALA A 83 25.90 -1.36 0.27
C ALA A 83 25.21 -2.45 1.10
N LEU A 84 25.37 -2.42 2.42
CA LEU A 84 24.72 -3.33 3.35
C LEU A 84 23.20 -3.10 3.44
N MET A 85 22.73 -1.86 3.35
CA MET A 85 21.29 -1.56 3.24
C MET A 85 20.69 -2.09 1.93
N VAL A 86 21.40 -1.96 0.80
CA VAL A 86 20.95 -2.50 -0.49
C VAL A 86 20.81 -4.03 -0.43
N LEU A 87 21.81 -4.72 0.15
CA LEU A 87 21.73 -6.15 0.37
C LEU A 87 20.56 -6.52 1.29
N ALA A 88 20.40 -5.80 2.40
CA ALA A 88 19.31 -6.03 3.34
C ALA A 88 17.92 -5.77 2.71
N GLU A 89 17.78 -4.79 1.81
CA GLU A 89 16.52 -4.55 1.07
C GLU A 89 16.19 -5.71 0.13
N ALA A 90 17.18 -6.20 -0.62
CA ALA A 90 16.99 -7.35 -1.51
C ALA A 90 16.56 -8.59 -0.72
N LEU A 91 17.14 -8.81 0.46
CA LEU A 91 16.83 -9.95 1.33
C LEU A 91 15.48 -9.84 2.04
N LEU A 92 14.98 -8.63 2.32
CA LEU A 92 13.64 -8.45 2.89
C LEU A 92 12.52 -8.97 1.98
N ARG A 93 12.79 -9.15 0.68
CA ARG A 93 11.83 -9.69 -0.30
C ARG A 93 11.88 -11.21 -0.42
N VAL A 94 12.82 -11.86 0.27
CA VAL A 94 12.97 -13.32 0.28
C VAL A 94 12.24 -13.87 1.50
N SER A 95 11.20 -14.67 1.26
CA SER A 95 10.28 -15.12 2.31
C SER A 95 10.86 -16.20 3.24
N ASP A 96 11.89 -16.92 2.81
CA ASP A 96 12.48 -18.00 3.59
C ASP A 96 13.95 -17.74 3.95
N ALA A 97 14.31 -18.09 5.18
CA ALA A 97 15.63 -17.79 5.73
C ALA A 97 16.76 -18.57 5.03
N ALA A 98 16.47 -19.77 4.50
CA ALA A 98 17.47 -20.60 3.84
C ALA A 98 17.88 -20.01 2.48
N THR A 99 16.92 -19.59 1.65
CA THR A 99 17.15 -18.89 0.39
C THR A 99 17.76 -17.51 0.63
N ALA A 100 17.37 -16.80 1.69
CA ALA A 100 18.01 -15.54 2.05
C ALA A 100 19.50 -15.76 2.40
N ASP A 101 19.81 -16.81 3.18
CA ASP A 101 21.19 -17.17 3.51
C ASP A 101 21.98 -17.61 2.27
N GLN A 102 21.36 -18.39 1.38
CA GLN A 102 21.98 -18.81 0.12
C GLN A 102 22.23 -17.61 -0.80
N LEU A 103 21.30 -16.64 -0.86
CA LEU A 103 21.47 -15.41 -1.65
C LEU A 103 22.60 -14.53 -1.09
N ILE A 104 22.78 -14.47 0.24
CA ILE A 104 23.92 -13.79 0.85
C ILE A 104 25.22 -14.46 0.39
N GLU A 105 25.30 -15.78 0.44
CA GLU A 105 26.48 -16.54 0.01
C GLU A 105 26.76 -16.35 -1.49
N ASP A 106 25.75 -16.47 -2.35
CA ASP A 106 25.86 -16.29 -3.79
C ASP A 106 26.32 -14.86 -4.16
N LYS A 107 25.79 -13.83 -3.47
CA LYS A 107 26.16 -12.43 -3.72
C LYS A 107 27.57 -12.10 -3.25
N LEU A 108 28.01 -12.68 -2.14
CA LEU A 108 29.38 -12.54 -1.66
C LEU A 108 30.37 -13.32 -2.53
N ALA A 109 29.99 -14.51 -3.01
CA ALA A 109 30.80 -15.33 -3.91
C ALA A 109 30.91 -14.70 -5.30
N ALA A 110 29.84 -14.10 -5.84
CA ALA A 110 29.87 -13.39 -7.13
C ALA A 110 30.85 -12.20 -7.14
N ALA A 111 31.16 -11.64 -5.98
CA ALA A 111 32.10 -10.54 -5.86
C ALA A 111 33.58 -10.97 -6.01
N ASP A 112 33.92 -12.25 -5.79
CA ASP A 112 35.24 -12.80 -6.16
C ASP A 112 35.42 -12.89 -7.69
N TRP A 113 34.33 -13.02 -8.44
CA TRP A 113 34.36 -13.05 -9.91
C TRP A 113 34.50 -11.66 -10.55
N ALA A 114 34.15 -10.59 -9.82
CA ALA A 114 34.28 -9.21 -10.29
C ALA A 114 35.75 -8.79 -10.52
N HIS A 115 36.72 -9.55 -10.00
CA HIS A 115 38.13 -9.34 -10.31
C HIS A 115 38.58 -9.87 -11.69
N HIS A 116 37.76 -10.70 -12.36
CA HIS A 116 38.14 -11.34 -13.64
C HIS A 116 37.11 -11.29 -14.77
N ALA A 117 36.00 -10.54 -14.67
CA ALA A 117 35.01 -10.48 -15.75
C ALA A 117 34.79 -9.07 -16.32
N THR A 118 35.12 -8.94 -17.60
CA THR A 118 34.81 -7.83 -18.51
C THR A 118 33.30 -7.56 -18.62
N LYS A 119 32.93 -6.27 -18.58
CA LYS A 119 31.66 -5.63 -18.99
C LYS A 119 30.45 -6.55 -19.23
N SER A 120 29.51 -6.53 -18.29
CA SER A 120 28.09 -6.83 -18.56
C SER A 120 27.18 -5.80 -17.86
N ASP A 121 26.39 -5.09 -18.67
CA ASP A 121 25.53 -3.94 -18.35
C ASP A 121 24.19 -4.32 -17.65
N THR A 122 24.19 -5.26 -16.71
CA THR A 122 22.91 -5.87 -16.25
C THR A 122 22.42 -5.52 -14.84
N LEU A 123 23.09 -4.65 -14.07
CA LEU A 123 22.74 -4.47 -12.65
C LEU A 123 22.71 -3.02 -12.13
N LEU A 124 22.15 -2.09 -12.90
CA LEU A 124 21.77 -0.74 -12.42
C LEU A 124 20.28 -0.58 -12.10
N VAL A 125 19.48 -1.65 -12.11
CA VAL A 125 18.00 -1.54 -12.07
C VAL A 125 17.40 -1.75 -10.66
N THR A 126 18.13 -2.31 -9.70
CA THR A 126 17.57 -2.69 -8.39
C THR A 126 17.96 -1.79 -7.21
N ALA A 127 18.75 -0.74 -7.45
CA ALA A 127 19.15 0.22 -6.41
C ALA A 127 18.13 1.35 -6.18
N SER A 128 16.93 1.26 -6.75
CA SER A 128 16.04 2.40 -7.01
C SER A 128 15.35 3.00 -5.77
N ALA A 129 15.17 2.26 -4.67
CA ALA A 129 14.52 2.81 -3.48
C ALA A 129 15.44 3.77 -2.68
N TRP A 130 16.73 3.46 -2.57
CA TRP A 130 17.72 4.30 -1.88
C TRP A 130 18.56 5.19 -2.82
N ALA A 131 18.69 4.84 -4.10
CA ALA A 131 19.26 5.71 -5.14
C ALA A 131 18.53 7.06 -5.26
N LEU A 132 17.23 7.10 -4.94
CA LEU A 132 16.42 8.31 -5.04
C LEU A 132 16.49 9.23 -3.81
N GLY A 133 17.00 8.77 -2.66
CA GLY A 133 16.95 9.55 -1.41
C GLY A 133 18.31 10.06 -0.92
N ILE A 134 19.32 9.18 -0.88
CA ILE A 134 20.59 9.47 -0.19
C ILE A 134 21.81 9.02 -1.03
N SER A 135 21.67 8.05 -1.93
CA SER A 135 22.83 7.38 -2.56
C SER A 135 23.44 8.06 -3.79
N ALA A 136 22.75 9.00 -4.44
CA ALA A 136 23.20 9.52 -5.74
C ALA A 136 24.49 10.36 -5.71
N ARG A 137 25.09 10.63 -4.54
CA ARG A 137 26.26 11.51 -4.40
C ARG A 137 27.51 10.87 -3.80
N ILE A 138 27.49 9.58 -3.40
CA ILE A 138 28.58 9.00 -2.58
C ILE A 138 29.30 7.81 -3.27
N ILE A 139 28.73 7.22 -4.32
CA ILE A 139 29.38 6.15 -5.09
C ILE A 139 30.04 6.76 -6.32
N GLN A 140 31.34 6.54 -6.50
CA GLN A 140 32.06 7.03 -7.68
C GLN A 140 31.64 6.24 -8.92
N PRO A 141 31.68 6.84 -10.13
CA PRO A 141 31.40 6.11 -11.36
C PRO A 141 32.35 4.90 -11.48
N GLY A 142 31.80 3.68 -11.47
CA GLY A 142 32.54 2.42 -11.64
C GLY A 142 32.59 1.49 -10.42
N GLU A 143 32.08 1.90 -9.26
CA GLU A 143 32.01 1.01 -8.08
C GLU A 143 30.61 0.40 -7.92
N THR A 144 30.55 -0.92 -7.70
CA THR A 144 29.30 -1.65 -7.47
C THR A 144 29.11 -1.96 -5.97
N PRO A 145 27.86 -2.02 -5.48
CA PRO A 145 27.56 -2.47 -4.11
C PRO A 145 28.18 -3.84 -3.78
N GLU A 146 28.24 -4.75 -4.75
CA GLU A 146 28.83 -6.09 -4.61
C GLU A 146 30.34 -6.02 -4.33
N GLY A 147 31.08 -5.15 -5.01
CA GLY A 147 32.52 -4.95 -4.77
C GLY A 147 32.81 -4.38 -3.38
N VAL A 148 31.95 -3.46 -2.91
CA VAL A 148 32.04 -2.90 -1.54
C VAL A 148 31.74 -3.97 -0.50
N LEU A 149 30.75 -4.84 -0.74
CA LEU A 149 30.41 -5.95 0.16
C LEU A 149 31.51 -7.03 0.21
N ALA A 150 32.17 -7.33 -0.91
CA ALA A 150 33.34 -8.22 -0.94
C ALA A 150 34.49 -7.68 -0.10
N ALA A 151 34.84 -6.40 -0.28
CA ALA A 151 35.89 -5.75 0.48
C ALA A 151 35.56 -5.74 1.98
N LEU A 152 34.30 -5.50 2.32
CA LEU A 152 33.80 -5.57 3.68
C LEU A 152 33.89 -6.99 4.26
N ALA A 153 33.50 -8.01 3.48
CA ALA A 153 33.60 -9.42 3.88
C ALA A 153 35.06 -9.86 4.06
N LYS A 154 36.00 -9.35 3.26
CA LYS A 154 37.43 -9.58 3.43
C LYS A 154 37.99 -8.93 4.70
N ARG A 155 37.45 -7.76 5.09
CA ARG A 155 37.89 -6.99 6.27
C ARG A 155 37.32 -7.55 7.58
N LEU A 156 36.03 -7.90 7.61
CA LEU A 156 35.31 -8.29 8.83
C LEU A 156 34.98 -9.78 8.91
N GLY A 157 35.13 -10.52 7.80
CA GLY A 157 34.66 -11.89 7.64
C GLY A 157 33.20 -11.97 7.22
N THR A 158 32.88 -12.96 6.39
CA THR A 158 31.51 -13.27 5.93
C THR A 158 30.48 -13.42 7.08
N PRO A 159 30.79 -14.05 8.23
CA PRO A 159 29.85 -14.13 9.34
C PRO A 159 29.48 -12.76 9.94
N ALA A 160 30.42 -11.81 9.98
CA ALA A 160 30.17 -10.46 10.50
C ALA A 160 29.29 -9.64 9.54
N VAL A 161 29.54 -9.72 8.23
CA VAL A 161 28.69 -9.10 7.21
C VAL A 161 27.27 -9.65 7.25
N ARG A 162 27.12 -10.97 7.45
CA ARG A 162 25.83 -11.62 7.66
C ARG A 162 25.12 -11.09 8.91
N GLY A 163 25.84 -10.97 10.03
CA GLY A 163 25.30 -10.39 11.27
C GLY A 163 24.81 -8.96 11.09
N ALA A 164 25.65 -8.10 10.47
CA ALA A 164 25.33 -6.71 10.19
C ALA A 164 24.11 -6.59 9.26
N THR A 165 24.05 -7.41 8.20
CA THR A 165 22.93 -7.44 7.25
C THR A 165 21.62 -7.85 7.95
N ARG A 166 21.65 -8.87 8.82
CA ARG A 166 20.48 -9.27 9.61
C ARG A 166 20.04 -8.17 10.57
N ARG A 167 20.97 -7.44 11.19
CA ARG A 167 20.66 -6.31 12.08
C ARG A 167 20.04 -5.15 11.30
N ALA A 168 20.58 -4.84 10.12
CA ALA A 168 20.01 -3.88 9.18
C ALA A 168 18.59 -4.26 8.74
N MET A 169 18.36 -5.54 8.39
CA MET A 169 17.02 -6.05 8.06
C MET A 169 16.06 -5.90 9.24
N ARG A 170 16.49 -6.15 10.48
CA ARG A 170 15.66 -5.96 11.68
C ARG A 170 15.33 -4.49 11.93
N LEU A 171 16.30 -3.60 11.77
CA LEU A 171 16.10 -2.15 11.89
C LEU A 171 15.13 -1.64 10.84
N MET A 172 15.36 -2.00 9.58
CA MET A 172 14.42 -1.69 8.49
C MET A 172 13.04 -2.28 8.78
N GLY A 173 12.97 -3.56 9.16
CA GLY A 173 11.72 -4.24 9.54
C GLY A 173 10.98 -3.53 10.68
N SER A 174 11.67 -3.02 11.70
CA SER A 174 11.05 -2.26 12.80
C SER A 174 10.53 -0.88 12.39
N HIS A 175 11.03 -0.32 11.28
CA HIS A 175 10.51 0.92 10.69
C HIS A 175 9.33 0.67 9.75
N PHE A 176 9.23 -0.53 9.15
CA PHE A 176 8.14 -0.91 8.25
C PHE A 176 6.98 -1.62 8.96
N VAL A 177 7.25 -2.31 10.07
CA VAL A 177 6.27 -3.11 10.82
C VAL A 177 6.18 -2.58 12.25
N LEU A 178 5.01 -2.02 12.60
CA LEU A 178 4.80 -1.39 13.90
C LEU A 178 4.98 -2.37 15.07
N GLY A 179 4.66 -3.66 14.91
CA GLY A 179 4.88 -4.73 15.87
C GLY A 179 4.76 -6.10 15.19
N GLN A 180 5.42 -7.13 15.71
CA GLN A 180 5.36 -8.48 15.11
C GLN A 180 3.97 -9.11 15.29
N THR A 181 3.29 -8.74 16.38
CA THR A 181 1.89 -9.09 16.63
C THR A 181 1.02 -7.84 16.71
N ILE A 182 -0.29 -8.03 16.59
CA ILE A 182 -1.24 -6.93 16.73
C ILE A 182 -1.22 -6.33 18.15
N GLU A 183 -0.97 -7.14 19.18
CA GLU A 183 -0.85 -6.69 20.56
C GLU A 183 0.37 -5.80 20.76
N GLU A 184 1.52 -6.16 20.18
CA GLU A 184 2.72 -5.32 20.20
C GLU A 184 2.48 -4.00 19.45
N ALA A 185 1.84 -4.08 18.28
CA ALA A 185 1.54 -2.92 17.47
C ALA A 185 0.58 -1.96 18.19
N LEU A 186 -0.43 -2.49 18.92
CA LEU A 186 -1.35 -1.71 19.75
C LEU A 186 -0.66 -1.08 20.97
N SER A 187 0.22 -1.82 21.64
CA SER A 187 1.00 -1.30 22.77
C SER A 187 1.88 -0.11 22.35
N ARG A 188 2.55 -0.24 21.19
CA ARG A 188 3.37 0.84 20.61
C ARG A 188 2.53 2.01 20.08
N ALA A 189 1.34 1.75 19.56
CA ALA A 189 0.40 2.80 19.17
C ALA A 189 -0.10 3.62 20.37
N GLY A 190 -0.25 2.98 21.54
CA GLY A 190 -0.71 3.62 22.78
C GLY A 190 0.37 4.37 23.57
N SER A 191 1.66 4.08 23.38
CA SER A 191 2.77 4.67 24.15
C SER A 191 3.19 6.07 23.68
N GLY A 192 2.62 6.57 22.58
CA GLY A 192 2.88 7.92 22.07
C GLY A 192 2.22 9.00 22.91
N THR A 193 2.93 9.48 23.95
CA THR A 193 2.51 10.63 24.76
C THR A 193 2.44 11.91 23.90
N GLY A 194 1.23 12.31 23.50
CA GLY A 194 0.94 13.70 23.09
C GLY A 194 0.47 13.95 21.65
N ARG A 195 0.32 12.94 20.78
CA ARG A 195 -0.25 13.14 19.42
C ARG A 195 -1.33 12.10 19.13
N LEU A 196 -2.54 12.58 18.80
CA LEU A 196 -3.70 11.79 18.35
C LEU A 196 -3.45 11.17 16.97
N TYR A 197 -2.46 10.28 16.84
CA TYR A 197 -2.32 9.46 15.64
C TYR A 197 -3.44 8.41 15.61
N ARG A 198 -4.10 8.29 14.47
CA ARG A 198 -5.09 7.25 14.21
C ARG A 198 -4.43 6.18 13.35
N TYR A 199 -4.55 4.93 13.76
CA TYR A 199 -3.89 3.80 13.11
C TYR A 199 -4.90 2.98 12.32
N SER A 200 -4.55 2.64 11.08
CA SER A 200 -5.16 1.54 10.35
C SER A 200 -4.10 0.44 10.26
N PHE A 201 -4.38 -0.74 10.81
CA PHE A 201 -3.43 -1.85 10.81
C PHE A 201 -3.51 -2.59 9.48
N ASP A 202 -2.41 -2.58 8.73
CA ASP A 202 -2.24 -3.42 7.53
C ASP A 202 -1.70 -4.77 7.97
N MET A 203 -2.55 -5.80 7.92
CA MET A 203 -2.11 -7.16 8.14
C MET A 203 -1.44 -7.64 6.85
N LEU A 204 -0.14 -7.94 6.92
CA LEU A 204 0.76 -8.26 5.79
C LEU A 204 0.36 -9.51 4.96
N GLY A 205 -0.79 -10.12 5.21
CA GLY A 205 -1.29 -11.25 4.45
C GLY A 205 -1.77 -10.84 3.07
N GLU A 206 -1.25 -11.49 2.04
CA GLU A 206 -1.69 -11.34 0.64
C GLU A 206 -1.54 -12.66 -0.12
N GLY A 207 -2.27 -12.78 -1.24
CA GLY A 207 -2.04 -13.81 -2.25
C GLY A 207 -2.10 -15.24 -1.73
N SER A 208 -3.19 -15.62 -1.04
CA SER A 208 -3.39 -17.02 -0.62
C SER A 208 -3.22 -17.99 -1.79
N ARG A 209 -2.49 -19.10 -1.57
CA ARG A 209 -2.23 -20.11 -2.60
C ARG A 209 -3.05 -21.37 -2.38
N THR A 210 -3.40 -21.63 -1.13
CA THR A 210 -4.23 -22.76 -0.72
C THR A 210 -5.46 -22.30 0.07
N ALA A 211 -6.44 -23.19 0.21
CA ALA A 211 -7.58 -22.95 1.11
C ALA A 211 -7.12 -22.78 2.57
N VAL A 212 -6.05 -23.48 2.97
CA VAL A 212 -5.45 -23.38 4.30
C VAL A 212 -4.84 -21.99 4.53
N ASP A 213 -4.16 -21.41 3.54
CA ASP A 213 -3.65 -20.03 3.64
C ASP A 213 -4.80 -19.05 3.83
N ALA A 214 -5.86 -19.19 3.03
CA ALA A 214 -7.02 -18.31 3.11
C ALA A 214 -7.72 -18.40 4.48
N GLU A 215 -7.81 -19.59 5.06
CA GLU A 215 -8.35 -19.78 6.42
C GLU A 215 -7.44 -19.16 7.49
N ARG A 216 -6.12 -19.35 7.37
CA ARG A 216 -5.14 -18.74 8.27
C ARG A 216 -5.21 -17.21 8.25
N TYR A 217 -5.30 -16.62 7.06
CA TYR A 217 -5.43 -15.16 6.93
C TYR A 217 -6.77 -14.66 7.47
N PHE A 218 -7.87 -15.36 7.19
CA PHE A 218 -9.17 -15.05 7.76
C PHE A 218 -9.13 -15.02 9.30
N ALA A 219 -8.57 -16.06 9.92
CA ALA A 219 -8.39 -16.12 11.37
C ALA A 219 -7.49 -14.99 11.90
N SER A 220 -6.42 -14.65 11.17
CA SER A 220 -5.53 -13.52 11.50
C SER A 220 -6.28 -12.19 11.50
N TYR A 221 -7.09 -11.91 10.46
CA TYR A 221 -7.94 -10.71 10.41
C TYR A 221 -8.98 -10.69 11.53
N ALA A 222 -9.67 -11.81 11.78
CA ALA A 222 -10.67 -11.89 12.84
C ALA A 222 -10.05 -11.64 14.24
N ASN A 223 -8.88 -12.20 14.50
CA ASN A 223 -8.14 -11.96 15.74
C ASN A 223 -7.68 -10.50 15.87
N ALA A 224 -7.16 -9.92 14.79
CA ALA A 224 -6.75 -8.52 14.76
C ALA A 224 -7.93 -7.57 15.00
N ILE A 225 -9.09 -7.81 14.38
CA ILE A 225 -10.31 -7.03 14.60
C ILE A 225 -10.71 -7.08 16.09
N ASN A 226 -10.67 -8.26 16.72
CA ASN A 226 -10.98 -8.40 18.13
C ASN A 226 -9.98 -7.63 19.02
N ALA A 227 -8.68 -7.74 18.73
CA ALA A 227 -7.64 -7.06 19.49
C ALA A 227 -7.75 -5.52 19.36
N ILE A 228 -7.89 -5.02 18.14
CA ILE A 228 -8.09 -3.59 17.85
C ILE A 228 -9.37 -3.09 18.52
N GLY A 229 -10.47 -3.84 18.40
CA GLY A 229 -11.77 -3.49 18.97
C GLY A 229 -11.73 -3.31 20.49
N ARG A 230 -11.02 -4.19 21.21
CA ARG A 230 -10.82 -4.08 22.66
C ARG A 230 -9.99 -2.86 23.07
N ALA A 231 -9.13 -2.36 22.18
CA ALA A 231 -8.26 -1.22 22.41
C ALA A 231 -8.77 0.10 21.76
N ALA A 232 -9.91 0.09 21.09
CA ALA A 232 -10.38 1.19 20.24
C ALA A 232 -10.92 2.41 21.01
N GLY A 233 -11.09 2.30 22.33
CA GLY A 233 -11.66 3.35 23.16
C GLY A 233 -13.13 3.66 22.85
N ASN A 234 -13.61 4.85 23.26
CA ASN A 234 -15.03 5.24 23.20
C ASN A 234 -15.34 6.40 22.22
N ALA A 235 -14.35 6.90 21.47
CA ALA A 235 -14.61 7.93 20.46
C ALA A 235 -15.45 7.37 19.31
N PRO A 236 -16.37 8.12 18.69
CA PRO A 236 -17.07 7.69 17.48
C PRO A 236 -16.14 7.73 16.26
N LEU A 237 -16.51 7.03 15.17
CA LEU A 237 -15.88 7.26 13.86
C LEU A 237 -15.93 8.75 13.47
N PRO A 238 -14.89 9.29 12.80
CA PRO A 238 -13.66 8.65 12.33
C PRO A 238 -12.54 8.59 13.38
N GLY A 239 -12.85 8.80 14.67
CA GLY A 239 -11.91 8.84 15.79
C GLY A 239 -11.39 7.49 16.28
N ARG A 240 -11.66 6.40 15.54
CA ARG A 240 -11.38 5.01 15.93
C ARG A 240 -10.28 4.42 15.04
N PRO A 241 -9.52 3.43 15.53
CA PRO A 241 -8.58 2.70 14.70
C PRO A 241 -9.32 1.88 13.62
N GLY A 242 -8.56 1.40 12.65
CA GLY A 242 -9.08 0.56 11.58
C GLY A 242 -8.19 -0.63 11.25
N ILE A 243 -8.68 -1.45 10.32
CA ILE A 243 -7.96 -2.56 9.73
C ILE A 243 -8.03 -2.47 8.20
N SER A 244 -6.93 -2.80 7.54
CA SER A 244 -6.86 -2.98 6.09
C SER A 244 -6.89 -4.48 5.76
N VAL A 245 -7.70 -4.88 4.78
CA VAL A 245 -7.88 -6.27 4.37
C VAL A 245 -7.66 -6.41 2.88
N LYS A 246 -6.88 -7.42 2.47
CA LYS A 246 -6.63 -7.74 1.06
C LYS A 246 -7.50 -8.92 0.63
N LEU A 247 -8.23 -8.76 -0.47
CA LEU A 247 -9.15 -9.81 -0.95
C LEU A 247 -8.41 -11.06 -1.41
N SER A 248 -7.22 -10.91 -2.02
CA SER A 248 -6.39 -12.05 -2.41
C SER A 248 -5.92 -12.92 -1.24
N ALA A 249 -5.87 -12.37 -0.01
CA ALA A 249 -5.54 -13.13 1.19
C ALA A 249 -6.67 -14.07 1.60
N LEU A 250 -7.92 -13.77 1.23
CA LEU A 250 -9.11 -14.46 1.72
C LEU A 250 -9.64 -15.54 0.77
N HIS A 251 -9.10 -15.63 -0.46
CA HIS A 251 -9.50 -16.62 -1.44
C HIS A 251 -8.35 -17.03 -2.39
N PRO A 252 -8.05 -18.34 -2.52
CA PRO A 252 -6.85 -18.82 -3.23
C PRO A 252 -6.91 -18.63 -4.75
N ARG A 253 -8.12 -18.43 -5.30
CA ARG A 253 -8.36 -18.16 -6.72
C ARG A 253 -9.08 -16.83 -6.90
N TYR A 254 -8.57 -15.78 -6.27
CA TYR A 254 -9.09 -14.42 -6.45
C TYR A 254 -8.64 -13.85 -7.80
N GLU A 255 -9.40 -14.16 -8.85
CA GLU A 255 -9.14 -13.83 -10.25
C GLU A 255 -10.46 -13.80 -11.06
N ALA A 256 -10.51 -13.02 -12.13
CA ALA A 256 -11.73 -12.78 -12.91
C ALA A 256 -12.34 -14.06 -13.49
N ILE A 257 -11.53 -15.00 -13.99
CA ILE A 257 -12.02 -16.28 -14.53
C ILE A 257 -12.70 -17.17 -13.47
N SER A 258 -12.44 -16.91 -12.20
CA SER A 258 -13.04 -17.59 -11.05
C SER A 258 -14.18 -16.76 -10.41
N ARG A 259 -14.72 -15.75 -11.11
CA ARG A 259 -15.69 -14.79 -10.55
C ARG A 259 -16.85 -15.43 -9.79
N GLU A 260 -17.52 -16.43 -10.38
CA GLU A 260 -18.66 -17.09 -9.73
C GLU A 260 -18.27 -17.71 -8.38
N ARG A 261 -17.13 -18.42 -8.37
CA ARG A 261 -16.55 -19.03 -7.17
C ARG A 261 -16.21 -17.95 -6.14
N VAL A 262 -15.55 -16.87 -6.57
CA VAL A 262 -15.18 -15.74 -5.72
C VAL A 262 -16.42 -15.13 -5.08
N LEU A 263 -17.46 -14.81 -5.84
CA LEU A 263 -18.67 -14.20 -5.28
C LEU A 263 -19.37 -15.12 -4.29
N ARG A 264 -19.40 -16.43 -4.56
CA ARG A 264 -20.00 -17.42 -3.67
C ARG A 264 -19.21 -17.63 -2.37
N GLU A 265 -17.87 -17.67 -2.46
CA GLU A 265 -17.00 -18.10 -1.35
C GLU A 265 -16.36 -16.95 -0.59
N LEU A 266 -15.99 -15.85 -1.27
CA LEU A 266 -15.29 -14.70 -0.67
C LEU A 266 -16.25 -13.68 -0.05
N VAL A 267 -17.40 -13.39 -0.67
CA VAL A 267 -18.36 -12.39 -0.15
C VAL A 267 -18.79 -12.73 1.29
N PRO A 268 -19.19 -13.98 1.63
CA PRO A 268 -19.55 -14.32 3.01
C PRO A 268 -18.41 -14.09 4.01
N ARG A 269 -17.16 -14.33 3.61
CA ARG A 269 -15.96 -14.10 4.44
C ARG A 269 -15.74 -12.62 4.70
N VAL A 270 -15.86 -11.78 3.67
CA VAL A 270 -15.76 -10.32 3.80
C VAL A 270 -16.87 -9.78 4.70
N VAL A 271 -18.11 -10.26 4.53
CA VAL A 271 -19.24 -9.87 5.38
C VAL A 271 -19.01 -10.28 6.84
N ASP A 272 -18.49 -11.48 7.13
CA ASP A 272 -18.19 -11.88 8.52
C ASP A 272 -17.15 -10.94 9.16
N LEU A 273 -16.03 -10.67 8.48
CA LEU A 273 -15.02 -9.74 9.00
C LEU A 273 -15.59 -8.31 9.18
N ALA A 274 -16.39 -7.84 8.22
CA ALA A 274 -17.04 -6.53 8.29
C ALA A 274 -18.04 -6.45 9.45
N ARG A 275 -18.82 -7.51 9.72
CA ARG A 275 -19.73 -7.59 10.87
C ARG A 275 -18.98 -7.55 12.19
N ARG A 276 -17.83 -8.22 12.28
CA ARG A 276 -16.95 -8.17 13.46
C ARG A 276 -16.40 -6.77 13.68
N ALA A 277 -15.94 -6.11 12.61
CA ALA A 277 -15.46 -4.73 12.67
C ALA A 277 -16.57 -3.75 13.08
N LYS A 278 -17.77 -3.90 12.52
CA LYS A 278 -18.99 -3.18 12.91
C LYS A 278 -19.30 -3.35 14.41
N GLY A 279 -19.16 -4.55 14.96
CA GLY A 279 -19.41 -4.82 16.38
C GLY A 279 -18.55 -3.98 17.34
N PHE A 280 -17.43 -3.46 16.86
CA PHE A 280 -16.53 -2.55 17.59
C PHE A 280 -16.50 -1.12 17.00
N ASP A 281 -17.38 -0.81 16.05
CA ASP A 281 -17.42 0.45 15.29
C ASP A 281 -16.06 0.82 14.66
N LEU A 282 -15.31 -0.15 14.11
CA LEU A 282 -13.98 0.12 13.53
C LEU A 282 -14.07 0.65 12.10
N ASN A 283 -13.01 1.30 11.63
CA ASN A 283 -12.78 1.48 10.19
C ASN A 283 -12.34 0.13 9.59
N PHE A 284 -12.97 -0.30 8.51
CA PHE A 284 -12.64 -1.51 7.76
C PHE A 284 -12.40 -1.13 6.31
N THR A 285 -11.15 -1.19 5.86
CA THR A 285 -10.79 -0.81 4.49
C THR A 285 -10.40 -2.03 3.68
N VAL A 286 -11.09 -2.28 2.56
CA VAL A 286 -10.62 -3.24 1.54
C VAL A 286 -9.51 -2.58 0.72
N ASP A 287 -8.31 -3.15 0.76
CA ASP A 287 -7.17 -2.65 0.00
C ASP A 287 -7.34 -2.90 -1.50
N ALA A 288 -6.80 -1.98 -2.30
CA ALA A 288 -6.73 -2.12 -3.75
C ALA A 288 -5.44 -2.81 -4.16
N GLU A 289 -5.58 -3.86 -4.97
CA GLU A 289 -4.49 -4.74 -5.43
C GLU A 289 -4.17 -4.43 -6.91
N GLU A 290 -3.93 -5.46 -7.74
CA GLU A 290 -3.60 -5.26 -9.16
C GLU A 290 -4.80 -4.82 -10.02
N ALA A 291 -4.52 -4.18 -11.15
CA ALA A 291 -5.53 -3.56 -12.01
C ALA A 291 -6.53 -4.56 -12.63
N ASP A 292 -6.12 -5.81 -12.84
CA ASP A 292 -6.97 -6.89 -13.36
C ASP A 292 -7.97 -7.44 -12.31
N ARG A 293 -7.82 -7.04 -11.05
CA ARG A 293 -8.72 -7.39 -9.94
C ARG A 293 -9.68 -6.26 -9.55
N LEU A 294 -9.56 -5.08 -10.16
CA LEU A 294 -10.39 -3.92 -9.79
C LEU A 294 -11.89 -4.17 -9.97
N GLU A 295 -12.31 -4.70 -11.12
CA GLU A 295 -13.74 -4.92 -11.39
C GLU A 295 -14.32 -6.01 -10.46
N LEU A 296 -13.55 -7.09 -10.27
CA LEU A 296 -13.93 -8.17 -9.36
C LEU A 296 -13.99 -7.72 -7.89
N SER A 297 -13.10 -6.82 -7.47
CA SER A 297 -13.13 -6.28 -6.11
C SER A 297 -14.39 -5.45 -5.88
N LEU A 298 -14.81 -4.67 -6.87
CA LEU A 298 -16.03 -3.87 -6.83
C LEU A 298 -17.29 -4.73 -6.81
N ASP A 299 -17.31 -5.86 -7.54
CA ASP A 299 -18.40 -6.84 -7.43
C ASP A 299 -18.50 -7.41 -6.00
N VAL A 300 -17.37 -7.78 -5.39
CA VAL A 300 -17.31 -8.31 -4.02
C VAL A 300 -17.77 -7.25 -3.01
N ILE A 301 -17.32 -6.00 -3.16
CA ILE A 301 -17.68 -4.88 -2.29
C ILE A 301 -19.16 -4.54 -2.42
N ALA A 302 -19.71 -4.46 -3.64
CA ALA A 302 -21.12 -4.21 -3.88
C ALA A 302 -22.01 -5.30 -3.27
N ALA A 303 -21.63 -6.57 -3.44
CA ALA A 303 -22.34 -7.68 -2.82
C ALA A 303 -22.25 -7.65 -1.28
N ALA A 304 -21.10 -7.28 -0.71
CA ALA A 304 -20.92 -7.22 0.74
C ALA A 304 -21.73 -6.08 1.39
N VAL A 305 -21.73 -4.87 0.80
CA VAL A 305 -22.44 -3.71 1.39
C VAL A 305 -23.96 -3.84 1.31
N ALA A 306 -24.46 -4.60 0.34
CA ALA A 306 -25.88 -4.94 0.22
C ALA A 306 -26.39 -5.79 1.40
N ASP A 307 -25.51 -6.44 2.16
CA ASP A 307 -25.89 -7.21 3.34
C ASP A 307 -26.45 -6.31 4.45
N ARG A 308 -27.72 -6.55 4.81
CA ARG A 308 -28.45 -5.78 5.82
C ARG A 308 -27.81 -5.85 7.21
N SER A 309 -27.04 -6.89 7.52
CA SER A 309 -26.32 -7.00 8.80
C SER A 309 -25.29 -5.89 8.98
N LEU A 310 -24.85 -5.24 7.91
CA LEU A 310 -23.95 -4.09 7.98
C LEU A 310 -24.67 -2.76 8.23
N ALA A 311 -26.02 -2.70 8.19
CA ALA A 311 -26.82 -1.45 8.29
C ALA A 311 -26.47 -0.58 9.51
N GLY A 312 -26.47 0.74 9.37
CA GLY A 312 -26.21 1.68 10.47
C GLY A 312 -24.75 1.73 10.95
N TRP A 313 -23.79 1.28 10.13
CA TRP A 313 -22.35 1.41 10.39
C TRP A 313 -21.68 2.16 9.25
N GLU A 314 -20.86 3.14 9.60
CA GLU A 314 -20.18 4.05 8.66
C GLU A 314 -18.70 3.72 8.44
N GLY A 315 -18.21 2.61 9.02
CA GLY A 315 -16.79 2.26 9.00
C GLY A 315 -16.32 1.46 7.78
N PHE A 316 -17.24 0.98 6.94
CA PHE A 316 -16.89 0.23 5.74
C PHE A 316 -16.22 1.14 4.70
N GLY A 317 -15.18 0.64 4.05
CA GLY A 317 -14.36 1.45 3.17
C GLY A 317 -13.55 0.62 2.18
N LEU A 318 -12.91 1.33 1.26
CA LEU A 318 -12.00 0.77 0.28
C LEU A 318 -10.89 1.74 -0.08
N ALA A 319 -9.79 1.21 -0.61
CA ALA A 319 -8.77 2.01 -1.25
C ALA A 319 -9.04 2.19 -2.75
N ILE A 320 -8.67 3.35 -3.29
CA ILE A 320 -8.73 3.67 -4.72
C ILE A 320 -7.36 4.20 -5.15
N GLN A 321 -6.82 3.66 -6.24
CA GLN A 321 -5.48 3.96 -6.71
C GLN A 321 -5.50 4.98 -7.86
N ALA A 322 -5.09 6.21 -7.58
CA ALA A 322 -5.12 7.32 -8.54
C ALA A 322 -4.15 7.19 -9.72
N TYR A 323 -3.20 6.25 -9.68
CA TYR A 323 -2.34 5.92 -10.81
C TYR A 323 -3.07 5.16 -11.93
N GLN A 324 -4.28 4.63 -11.68
CA GLN A 324 -5.08 3.94 -12.69
C GLN A 324 -5.93 4.96 -13.45
N LYS A 325 -6.08 4.73 -14.75
CA LYS A 325 -6.88 5.57 -15.64
C LYS A 325 -8.39 5.53 -15.31
N ARG A 326 -8.82 4.48 -14.60
CA ARG A 326 -10.21 4.25 -14.15
C ARG A 326 -10.56 4.86 -12.80
N ALA A 327 -9.61 5.46 -12.06
CA ALA A 327 -9.79 5.86 -10.66
C ALA A 327 -11.00 6.78 -10.40
N ARG A 328 -11.26 7.74 -11.30
CA ARG A 328 -12.41 8.65 -11.19
C ARG A 328 -13.75 7.95 -11.39
N GLY A 329 -13.82 7.01 -12.34
CA GLY A 329 -15.00 6.18 -12.53
C GLY A 329 -15.27 5.28 -11.33
N VAL A 330 -14.24 4.80 -10.64
CA VAL A 330 -14.41 4.04 -9.39
C VAL A 330 -15.02 4.91 -8.29
N ILE A 331 -14.61 6.19 -8.19
CA ILE A 331 -15.21 7.12 -7.23
C ILE A 331 -16.70 7.34 -7.52
N ASP A 332 -17.06 7.52 -8.80
CA ASP A 332 -18.47 7.66 -9.20
C ASP A 332 -19.29 6.41 -8.87
N PHE A 333 -18.73 5.22 -9.13
CA PHE A 333 -19.35 3.95 -8.78
C PHE A 333 -19.56 3.79 -7.26
N VAL A 334 -18.56 4.14 -6.45
CA VAL A 334 -18.68 4.06 -4.99
C VAL A 334 -19.69 5.07 -4.45
N LEU A 335 -19.80 6.25 -5.08
CA LEU A 335 -20.82 7.24 -4.73
C LEU A 335 -22.22 6.72 -5.04
N ASP A 336 -22.45 6.17 -6.23
CA ASP A 336 -23.74 5.53 -6.58
C ASP A 336 -24.08 4.38 -5.62
N LEU A 337 -23.10 3.56 -5.26
CA LEU A 337 -23.27 2.48 -4.28
C LEU A 337 -23.64 3.01 -2.87
N ALA A 338 -23.02 4.12 -2.46
CA ALA A 338 -23.32 4.82 -1.21
C ALA A 338 -24.78 5.31 -1.19
N GLU A 339 -25.24 5.92 -2.28
CA GLU A 339 -26.60 6.43 -2.43
C GLU A 339 -27.64 5.29 -2.44
N ARG A 340 -27.42 4.24 -3.24
CA ARG A 340 -28.36 3.11 -3.38
C ARG A 340 -28.58 2.35 -2.08
N HIS A 341 -27.54 2.19 -1.28
CA HIS A 341 -27.61 1.41 -0.03
C HIS A 341 -27.75 2.28 1.22
N ASP A 342 -27.90 3.59 1.06
CA ASP A 342 -27.95 4.59 2.16
C ASP A 342 -26.76 4.42 3.13
N ARG A 343 -25.55 4.31 2.56
CA ARG A 343 -24.31 4.05 3.30
C ARG A 343 -23.32 5.18 3.16
N ARG A 344 -22.56 5.37 4.23
CA ARG A 344 -21.33 6.14 4.17
C ARG A 344 -20.14 5.21 3.94
N PHE A 345 -19.23 5.62 3.06
CA PHE A 345 -17.98 4.89 2.81
C PHE A 345 -16.77 5.68 3.28
N MET A 346 -15.82 5.02 3.95
CA MET A 346 -14.50 5.58 4.21
C MET A 346 -13.57 5.26 3.03
N VAL A 347 -13.28 6.26 2.19
CA VAL A 347 -12.57 6.05 0.92
C VAL A 347 -11.12 6.48 1.04
N ARG A 348 -10.20 5.52 0.96
CA ARG A 348 -8.76 5.78 1.01
C ARG A 348 -8.21 6.04 -0.38
N LEU A 349 -7.83 7.29 -0.65
CA LEU A 349 -7.18 7.64 -1.90
C LEU A 349 -5.66 7.46 -1.77
N VAL A 350 -5.11 6.53 -2.54
CA VAL A 350 -3.67 6.28 -2.67
C VAL A 350 -3.21 6.58 -4.10
N LYS A 351 -1.90 6.64 -4.33
CA LYS A 351 -1.38 6.67 -5.71
C LYS A 351 -1.48 5.28 -6.35
N GLY A 352 -0.77 4.31 -5.78
CA GLY A 352 -0.73 2.93 -6.25
C GLY A 352 0.59 2.28 -5.83
N ALA A 353 0.60 0.95 -5.71
CA ALA A 353 1.75 0.18 -5.21
C ALA A 353 2.30 -0.85 -6.22
N TYR A 354 1.61 -1.08 -7.34
CA TYR A 354 1.92 -2.17 -8.27
C TYR A 354 2.41 -1.68 -9.64
N TRP A 355 2.93 -0.44 -9.76
CA TRP A 355 3.14 0.22 -11.06
C TRP A 355 4.03 -0.59 -12.00
N ASP A 356 5.19 -1.05 -11.53
CA ASP A 356 6.11 -1.87 -12.33
C ASP A 356 5.48 -3.21 -12.76
N THR A 357 4.66 -3.80 -11.87
CA THR A 357 3.90 -5.02 -12.17
C THR A 357 2.87 -4.78 -13.26
N GLU A 358 2.14 -3.67 -13.23
CA GLU A 358 1.14 -3.35 -14.25
C GLU A 358 1.78 -3.09 -15.62
N VAL A 359 2.91 -2.36 -15.65
CA VAL A 359 3.69 -2.14 -16.88
C VAL A 359 4.15 -3.47 -17.47
N LYS A 360 4.76 -4.33 -16.64
CA LYS A 360 5.22 -5.65 -17.06
C LYS A 360 4.06 -6.53 -17.58
N ARG A 361 2.96 -6.64 -16.82
CA ARG A 361 1.80 -7.47 -17.19
C ARG A 361 1.16 -7.01 -18.49
N ALA A 362 1.02 -5.70 -18.72
CA ALA A 362 0.45 -5.19 -19.96
C ALA A 362 1.29 -5.59 -21.18
N GLN A 363 2.63 -5.50 -21.06
CA GLN A 363 3.56 -5.90 -22.11
C GLN A 363 3.55 -7.41 -22.35
N GLU A 364 3.65 -8.23 -21.29
CA GLU A 364 3.64 -9.70 -21.39
C GLU A 364 2.34 -10.23 -21.99
N ARG A 365 1.20 -9.59 -21.69
CA ARG A 365 -0.12 -9.95 -22.21
C ARG A 365 -0.41 -9.37 -23.59
N GLY A 366 0.48 -8.52 -24.13
CA GLY A 366 0.29 -7.87 -25.42
C GLY A 366 -0.96 -6.99 -25.48
N LEU A 367 -1.27 -6.27 -24.40
CA LEU A 367 -2.43 -5.37 -24.35
C LEU A 367 -2.19 -4.10 -25.18
N ASP A 368 -3.28 -3.46 -25.62
CA ASP A 368 -3.23 -2.27 -26.46
C ASP A 368 -2.56 -1.05 -25.78
N ASP A 369 -2.71 -0.92 -24.46
CA ASP A 369 -2.11 0.14 -23.63
C ASP A 369 -2.10 -0.26 -22.13
N TYR A 370 -1.49 0.57 -21.28
CA TYR A 370 -1.35 0.37 -19.85
C TYR A 370 -2.60 0.83 -19.08
N PRO A 371 -3.06 0.07 -18.06
CA PRO A 371 -4.16 0.51 -17.17
C PRO A 371 -3.76 1.63 -16.21
N VAL A 372 -2.46 1.91 -16.13
CA VAL A 372 -1.85 2.94 -15.27
C VAL A 372 -1.18 4.03 -16.09
N PHE A 373 -1.08 5.23 -15.53
CA PHE A 373 -0.31 6.30 -16.16
C PHE A 373 1.19 5.95 -16.19
N THR A 374 1.87 6.25 -17.29
CA THR A 374 3.30 5.97 -17.47
C THR A 374 4.21 7.10 -16.99
N ARG A 375 3.64 8.27 -16.66
CA ARG A 375 4.36 9.42 -16.08
C ARG A 375 3.88 9.69 -14.67
N LYS A 376 4.80 9.76 -13.70
CA LYS A 376 4.48 10.07 -12.29
C LYS A 376 3.66 11.36 -12.14
N ALA A 377 3.98 12.40 -12.91
CA ALA A 377 3.23 13.67 -12.88
C ALA A 377 1.74 13.51 -13.27
N MET A 378 1.41 12.57 -14.16
CA MET A 378 0.02 12.24 -14.49
C MET A 378 -0.71 11.61 -13.31
N THR A 379 -0.05 10.70 -12.58
CA THR A 379 -0.58 10.16 -11.32
C THR A 379 -0.82 11.27 -10.29
N ASP A 380 0.08 12.26 -10.18
CA ASP A 380 -0.14 13.40 -9.28
C ASP A 380 -1.34 14.26 -9.69
N LEU A 381 -1.52 14.52 -10.99
CA LEU A 381 -2.67 15.25 -11.52
C LEU A 381 -3.98 14.49 -11.27
N CYS A 382 -4.01 13.21 -11.59
CA CYS A 382 -5.18 12.36 -11.37
C CYS A 382 -5.52 12.26 -9.87
N TYR A 383 -4.51 12.13 -9.00
CA TYR A 383 -4.70 12.16 -7.55
C TYR A 383 -5.42 13.44 -7.11
N MET A 384 -4.99 14.60 -7.59
CA MET A 384 -5.63 15.87 -7.23
C MET A 384 -7.04 16.03 -7.82
N ALA A 385 -7.31 15.49 -9.01
CA ALA A 385 -8.66 15.44 -9.54
C ALA A 385 -9.57 14.55 -8.68
N CYS A 386 -9.10 13.36 -8.29
CA CYS A 386 -9.80 12.46 -7.38
C CYS A 386 -10.05 13.09 -5.99
N VAL A 387 -9.08 13.86 -5.46
CA VAL A 387 -9.25 14.64 -4.21
C VAL A 387 -10.46 15.57 -4.33
N ARG A 388 -10.56 16.35 -5.42
CA ARG A 388 -11.68 17.29 -5.61
C ARG A 388 -13.01 16.56 -5.69
N GLN A 389 -13.07 15.45 -6.42
CA GLN A 389 -14.26 14.62 -6.55
C GLN A 389 -14.70 14.05 -5.18
N LEU A 390 -13.76 13.48 -4.41
CA LEU A 390 -14.06 12.95 -3.07
C LEU A 390 -14.46 14.05 -2.07
N LEU A 391 -13.85 15.24 -2.14
CA LEU A 391 -14.23 16.37 -1.28
C LEU A 391 -15.64 16.88 -1.60
N ALA A 392 -16.07 16.81 -2.87
CA ALA A 392 -17.40 17.18 -3.31
C ALA A 392 -18.46 16.12 -2.94
N ALA A 393 -18.08 14.84 -2.87
CA ALA A 393 -18.94 13.72 -2.51
C ALA A 393 -19.20 13.57 -0.99
N ARG A 394 -18.75 14.52 -0.17
CA ARG A 394 -19.07 14.55 1.27
C ARG A 394 -20.53 14.97 1.48
N PRO A 395 -21.24 14.44 2.50
CA PRO A 395 -20.72 13.58 3.57
C PRO A 395 -20.72 12.07 3.27
N LEU A 396 -21.35 11.63 2.17
CA LEU A 396 -21.53 10.21 1.81
C LEU A 396 -20.19 9.46 1.66
N LEU A 397 -19.20 10.09 1.05
CA LEU A 397 -17.83 9.58 1.06
C LEU A 397 -17.01 10.34 2.08
N TYR A 398 -16.44 9.63 3.05
CA TYR A 398 -15.44 10.16 3.98
C TYR A 398 -14.03 9.97 3.39
N PRO A 399 -13.38 11.04 2.87
CA PRO A 399 -12.11 10.88 2.17
C PRO A 399 -10.94 10.71 3.14
N GLN A 400 -10.06 9.74 2.86
CA GLN A 400 -8.81 9.50 3.58
C GLN A 400 -7.64 9.62 2.59
N PHE A 401 -6.94 10.76 2.61
CA PHE A 401 -5.87 11.04 1.67
C PHE A 401 -4.52 10.46 2.14
N ALA A 402 -4.16 9.29 1.63
CA ALA A 402 -2.91 8.61 1.97
C ALA A 402 -1.77 9.05 1.04
N THR A 403 -0.84 9.83 1.57
CA THR A 403 0.35 10.31 0.84
C THR A 403 1.47 10.78 1.78
N HIS A 404 2.71 10.52 1.39
CA HIS A 404 3.92 11.07 2.05
C HIS A 404 4.49 12.29 1.29
N ASN A 405 3.82 12.73 0.21
CA ASN A 405 4.29 13.86 -0.58
C ASN A 405 3.82 15.18 0.03
N ALA A 406 4.76 15.97 0.55
CA ALA A 406 4.47 17.25 1.22
C ALA A 406 3.71 18.25 0.35
N LEU A 407 3.99 18.31 -0.96
CA LEU A 407 3.25 19.17 -1.89
C LEU A 407 1.81 18.69 -2.09
N THR A 408 1.60 17.38 -2.20
CA THR A 408 0.24 16.80 -2.26
C THR A 408 -0.54 17.14 -0.99
N VAL A 409 0.06 16.97 0.20
CA VAL A 409 -0.57 17.35 1.48
C VAL A 409 -0.91 18.84 1.50
N ALA A 410 0.05 19.70 1.15
CA ALA A 410 -0.13 21.15 1.13
C ALA A 410 -1.18 21.62 0.14
N ARG A 411 -1.44 20.88 -0.93
CA ARG A 411 -2.46 21.20 -1.93
C ARG A 411 -3.87 20.77 -1.52
N ILE A 412 -3.98 19.77 -0.66
CA ILE A 412 -5.26 19.29 -0.12
C ILE A 412 -5.75 20.21 1.01
N VAL A 413 -4.84 20.66 1.87
CA VAL A 413 -5.09 21.54 3.03
C VAL A 413 -5.23 22.99 2.57
#